data_AF-A0A9X1RJ85-F1
#
_entry.id   AF-A0A9X1RJ85-F1
#
_cell.length_a   1.000
_cell.length_b   1.000
_cell.length_c   1.000
_cell.angle_alpha   90.00
_cell.angle_beta   90.00
_cell.angle_gamma   90.00
#
_symmetry.space_group_name_H-M   'P 1'
#
loop_
_entity.id
_entity.type
_entity.pdbx_description
1 polymer ?
#
loop_
_entity_poly.entity_id
_entity_poly.type
_entity_poly.pdbx_seq_one_letter_code
_entity_poly.pdbx_strand_id
1 'polypeptide(L)'
;MKKAKRALLGRSMKPVRIACINYAPESISGGDMRQLTAALQKCYDKHFLPVWGYPVDLYVTRKPKATDWQLVYFDDALHKNMLGRHELTYRGQPISKIFVKALDGEAVSVAASHELFEMVLDPMANLWADQNRHTQYAYEVCDAVEEDTFDVDGLPMSNFVYPSWFEPFRHPRGTKFDHKGTLTAPFSMTEGGYVIKKVNGRKVIRAFGSPEKRRRFAKEDRRGHRSEFRDPKGVHHPGRRKSKRSG
;
A
#
# COMPACT_ATOMS: atom_id res chain seq x y z
N MET A 1 13.53 8.41 26.68
CA MET A 1 13.03 8.96 25.40
C MET A 1 11.54 9.22 25.54
N LYS A 2 11.11 10.48 25.64
CA LYS A 2 9.73 10.88 25.93
C LYS A 2 8.87 10.72 24.67
N LYS A 3 7.70 10.06 24.81
CA LYS A 3 6.63 9.97 23.80
C LYS A 3 6.49 11.31 23.08
N ALA A 4 6.55 11.29 21.75
CA ALA A 4 6.17 12.44 20.93
C ALA A 4 4.78 12.88 21.39
N LYS A 5 4.72 14.04 22.05
CA LYS A 5 3.47 14.60 22.56
C LYS A 5 2.62 14.94 21.34
N ARG A 6 1.44 14.35 21.35
CA ARG A 6 0.29 14.52 20.45
C ARG A 6 -0.28 15.94 20.53
N ALA A 7 0.55 16.95 20.29
CA ALA A 7 0.26 18.34 20.60
C ALA A 7 0.75 19.26 19.48
N LEU A 8 0.03 19.24 18.36
CA LEU A 8 -0.07 20.34 17.39
C LEU A 8 -1.26 20.00 16.48
N LEU A 9 -2.47 20.38 16.92
CA LEU A 9 -3.74 20.58 16.21
C LEU A 9 -4.88 20.34 17.23
N GLY A 10 -5.62 21.40 17.55
CA GLY A 10 -6.63 21.51 18.63
C GLY A 10 -7.89 20.65 18.51
N ARG A 11 -7.83 19.53 17.81
CA ARG A 11 -8.72 18.37 17.91
C ARG A 11 -7.86 17.21 17.43
N SER A 12 -7.46 16.29 18.32
CA SER A 12 -6.83 15.03 17.89
C SER A 12 -7.76 14.43 16.85
N MET A 13 -7.36 14.43 15.57
CA MET A 13 -8.09 13.66 14.56
C MET A 13 -8.19 12.25 15.11
N LYS A 14 -9.42 11.74 15.26
CA LYS A 14 -9.59 10.36 15.67
C LYS A 14 -8.94 9.51 14.58
N PRO A 15 -8.03 8.58 14.94
CA PRO A 15 -7.41 7.72 13.95
C PRO A 15 -8.46 6.98 13.14
N VAL A 16 -8.19 6.78 11.86
CA VAL A 16 -9.01 5.90 11.02
C VAL A 16 -8.82 4.47 11.50
N ARG A 17 -9.93 3.75 11.66
CA ARG A 17 -9.89 2.35 12.06
C ARG A 17 -9.71 1.47 10.84
N ILE A 18 -8.74 0.57 10.92
CA ILE A 18 -8.49 -0.44 9.90
C ILE A 18 -8.70 -1.82 10.52
N ALA A 19 -9.71 -2.53 10.01
CA ALA A 19 -9.99 -3.89 10.41
C ALA A 19 -9.04 -4.86 9.67
N CYS A 20 -8.21 -5.55 10.44
CA CYS A 20 -7.34 -6.60 9.94
C CYS A 20 -8.10 -7.94 9.99
N ILE A 21 -8.45 -8.50 8.82
CA ILE A 21 -9.36 -9.63 8.70
C ILE A 21 -8.64 -10.82 8.08
N ASN A 22 -8.59 -11.94 8.82
CA ASN A 22 -7.95 -13.16 8.37
C ASN A 22 -8.98 -14.14 7.76
N TYR A 23 -8.96 -14.28 6.44
CA TYR A 23 -9.59 -15.34 5.66
C TYR A 23 -8.56 -16.34 5.08
N ALA A 24 -7.37 -16.38 5.67
CA ALA A 24 -6.28 -17.31 5.34
C ALA A 24 -5.86 -18.15 6.56
N PRO A 25 -6.80 -18.82 7.27
CA PRO A 25 -6.49 -19.46 8.55
C PRO A 25 -5.53 -20.65 8.43
N GLU A 26 -5.38 -21.22 7.22
CA GLU A 26 -4.39 -22.26 6.93
C GLU A 26 -2.97 -21.68 6.89
N SER A 27 -2.84 -20.45 6.39
CA SER A 27 -1.54 -19.79 6.20
C SER A 27 -1.14 -18.89 7.36
N ILE A 28 -2.11 -18.34 8.09
CA ILE A 28 -1.88 -17.41 9.21
C ILE A 28 -2.76 -17.85 10.38
N SER A 29 -2.15 -18.30 11.49
CA SER A 29 -2.93 -18.65 12.68
C SER A 29 -3.55 -17.41 13.33
N GLY A 30 -4.53 -17.61 14.22
CA GLY A 30 -5.12 -16.50 14.97
C GLY A 30 -4.13 -15.78 15.90
N GLY A 31 -3.13 -16.50 16.41
CA GLY A 31 -2.04 -15.93 17.22
C GLY A 31 -1.12 -15.06 16.37
N ASP A 32 -0.66 -15.61 15.24
CA ASP A 32 0.23 -14.92 14.29
C ASP A 32 -0.44 -13.68 13.73
N MET A 33 -1.74 -13.73 13.46
CA MET A 33 -2.50 -12.57 13.00
C MET A 33 -2.47 -11.40 14.00
N ARG A 34 -2.56 -11.70 15.31
CA ARG A 34 -2.48 -10.65 16.35
C ARG A 34 -1.06 -10.10 16.46
N GLN A 35 -0.05 -10.96 16.40
CA GLN A 35 1.35 -10.55 16.43
C GLN A 35 1.70 -9.67 15.22
N LEU A 36 1.32 -10.11 14.02
CA LEU A 36 1.46 -9.37 12.78
C LEU A 36 0.78 -8.00 12.86
N THR A 37 -0.48 -7.94 13.30
CA THR A 37 -1.22 -6.68 13.42
C THR A 37 -0.57 -5.73 14.42
N ALA A 38 -0.05 -6.23 15.54
CA ALA A 38 0.66 -5.42 16.52
C ALA A 38 1.99 -4.88 15.98
N ALA A 39 2.75 -5.70 15.23
CA ALA A 39 3.99 -5.29 14.59
C ALA A 39 3.74 -4.25 13.49
N LEU A 40 2.68 -4.41 12.68
CA LEU A 40 2.25 -3.42 11.70
C LEU A 40 1.88 -2.09 12.35
N GLN A 41 1.10 -2.10 13.44
CA GLN A 41 0.76 -0.87 14.17
C GLN A 41 2.03 -0.18 14.69
N LYS A 42 2.96 -0.95 15.27
CA LYS A 42 4.24 -0.42 15.76
C LYS A 42 5.08 0.17 14.63
N CYS A 43 5.16 -0.53 13.50
CA CYS A 43 5.85 -0.06 12.29
C CYS A 43 5.25 1.26 11.81
N TYR A 44 3.92 1.30 11.68
CA TYR A 44 3.17 2.47 11.27
C TYR A 44 3.44 3.67 12.20
N ASP A 45 3.24 3.51 13.50
CA ASP A 45 3.37 4.61 14.47
C ASP A 45 4.79 5.16 14.58
N LYS A 46 5.80 4.28 14.47
CA LYS A 46 7.20 4.68 14.69
C LYS A 46 7.92 5.13 13.43
N HIS A 47 7.55 4.60 12.27
CA HIS A 47 8.32 4.80 11.04
C HIS A 47 7.52 5.58 9.99
N PHE A 48 6.27 5.18 9.73
CA PHE A 48 5.48 5.76 8.64
C PHE A 48 4.77 7.06 9.04
N LEU A 49 4.05 7.04 10.18
CA LEU A 49 3.28 8.17 10.69
C LEU A 49 4.11 9.45 10.87
N PRO A 50 5.36 9.42 11.40
CA PRO A 50 6.18 10.63 11.51
C PRO A 50 6.56 11.27 10.18
N VAL A 51 6.48 10.53 9.08
CA VAL A 51 6.83 11.00 7.73
C VAL A 51 5.58 11.50 7.00
N TRP A 52 4.48 10.75 7.06
CA TRP A 52 3.30 10.95 6.21
C TRP A 52 2.05 11.50 6.92
N GLY A 53 2.00 11.48 8.26
CA GLY A 53 1.07 12.30 9.04
C GLY A 53 -0.40 11.88 9.08
N TYR A 54 -0.77 10.64 8.73
CA TYR A 54 -2.18 10.17 8.76
C TYR A 54 -2.43 9.12 9.87
N PRO A 55 -3.05 9.46 11.02
CA PRO A 55 -3.15 8.51 12.13
C PRO A 55 -4.15 7.37 11.84
N VAL A 56 -3.75 6.12 12.12
CA VAL A 56 -4.59 4.92 11.98
C VAL A 56 -4.51 4.01 13.21
N ASP A 57 -5.60 3.27 13.47
CA ASP A 57 -5.68 2.24 14.50
C ASP A 57 -6.03 0.90 13.85
N LEU A 58 -5.07 -0.04 13.88
CA LEU A 58 -5.23 -1.40 13.39
C LEU A 58 -5.82 -2.30 14.48
N TYR A 59 -6.75 -3.18 14.11
CA TYR A 59 -7.27 -4.17 15.04
C TYR A 59 -7.80 -5.42 14.34
N VAL A 60 -7.62 -6.59 14.97
CA VAL A 60 -8.09 -7.87 14.43
C VAL A 60 -9.59 -8.05 14.66
N THR A 61 -10.35 -8.38 13.60
CA THR A 61 -11.77 -8.70 13.70
C THR A 61 -12.25 -9.58 12.56
N ARG A 62 -13.37 -10.27 12.75
CA ARG A 62 -14.14 -10.91 11.66
C ARG A 62 -15.37 -10.09 11.23
N LYS A 63 -15.75 -9.10 12.04
CA LYS A 63 -16.96 -8.28 11.87
C LYS A 63 -16.54 -6.80 11.92
N PRO A 64 -16.00 -6.25 10.81
CA PRO A 64 -15.65 -4.83 10.74
C PRO A 64 -16.91 -3.96 10.87
N LYS A 65 -16.75 -2.75 11.41
CA LYS A 65 -17.80 -1.73 11.37
C LYS A 65 -17.96 -1.20 9.94
N ALA A 66 -19.12 -0.61 9.65
CA ALA A 66 -19.41 -0.09 8.31
C ALA A 66 -18.43 1.02 7.86
N THR A 67 -17.83 1.75 8.80
CA THR A 67 -16.88 2.84 8.56
C THR A 67 -15.42 2.40 8.55
N ASP A 68 -15.12 1.13 8.85
CA ASP A 68 -13.74 0.68 8.92
C ASP A 68 -13.19 0.45 7.53
N TRP A 69 -11.95 0.89 7.32
CA TRP A 69 -11.14 0.43 6.21
C TRP A 69 -10.69 -0.99 6.50
N GLN A 70 -10.26 -1.74 5.48
CA GLN A 70 -10.01 -3.17 5.65
C GLN A 70 -8.66 -3.58 5.08
N LEU A 71 -7.87 -4.28 5.88
CA LEU A 71 -6.67 -4.99 5.45
C LEU A 71 -7.00 -6.48 5.54
N VAL A 72 -7.23 -7.12 4.40
CA VAL A 72 -7.82 -8.46 4.34
C VAL A 72 -6.83 -9.46 3.77
N TYR A 73 -6.67 -10.57 4.47
CA TYR A 73 -5.76 -11.65 4.12
C TYR A 73 -6.58 -12.82 3.59
N PHE A 74 -6.24 -13.31 2.41
CA PHE A 74 -6.85 -14.47 1.76
C PHE A 74 -5.77 -15.50 1.48
N ASP A 75 -6.12 -16.79 1.50
CA ASP A 75 -5.19 -17.82 1.04
C ASP A 75 -4.86 -17.62 -0.44
N ASP A 76 -5.88 -17.43 -1.28
CA ASP A 76 -5.74 -17.21 -2.72
C ASP A 76 -6.87 -16.31 -3.29
N ALA A 77 -6.73 -15.93 -4.56
CA ALA A 77 -7.68 -15.08 -5.27
C ALA A 77 -9.03 -15.75 -5.62
N LEU A 78 -9.17 -17.07 -5.42
CA LEU A 78 -10.40 -17.83 -5.64
C LEU A 78 -11.27 -17.92 -4.39
N HIS A 79 -10.79 -17.42 -3.25
CA HIS A 79 -11.52 -17.48 -1.99
C HIS A 79 -12.94 -16.87 -2.10
N LYS A 80 -13.98 -17.58 -1.64
CA LYS A 80 -15.40 -17.17 -1.81
C LYS A 80 -15.74 -15.74 -1.34
N ASN A 81 -15.05 -15.27 -0.30
CA ASN A 81 -15.23 -13.91 0.23
C ASN A 81 -14.61 -12.81 -0.65
N MET A 82 -13.86 -13.18 -1.71
CA MET A 82 -13.35 -12.25 -2.71
C MET A 82 -14.49 -11.66 -3.54
N LEU A 83 -15.51 -12.45 -3.93
CA LEU A 83 -16.59 -12.06 -4.87
C LEU A 83 -17.24 -10.68 -4.61
N GLY A 84 -17.35 -10.25 -3.35
CA GLY A 84 -17.92 -8.94 -2.97
C GLY A 84 -16.89 -7.81 -2.75
N ARG A 85 -15.60 -8.08 -3.00
CA ARG A 85 -14.44 -7.27 -2.62
C ARG A 85 -13.46 -7.13 -3.80
N HIS A 86 -13.96 -7.06 -5.03
CA HIS A 86 -13.10 -6.95 -6.21
C HIS A 86 -12.57 -5.53 -6.44
N GLU A 87 -13.11 -4.51 -5.77
CA GLU A 87 -12.76 -3.10 -5.95
C GLU A 87 -11.71 -2.60 -4.94
N LEU A 88 -11.28 -1.34 -5.07
CA LEU A 88 -10.49 -0.59 -4.08
C LEU A 88 -11.31 -0.18 -2.86
N THR A 89 -12.63 -0.33 -2.92
CA THR A 89 -13.52 -0.05 -1.80
C THR A 89 -14.44 -1.23 -1.50
N TYR A 90 -14.81 -1.37 -0.24
CA TYR A 90 -15.88 -2.25 0.22
C TYR A 90 -16.85 -1.43 1.05
N ARG A 91 -18.12 -1.36 0.63
CA ARG A 91 -19.14 -0.47 1.22
C ARG A 91 -18.70 1.01 1.25
N GLY A 92 -17.90 1.43 0.26
CA GLY A 92 -17.40 2.79 0.13
C GLY A 92 -16.18 3.12 1.02
N GLN A 93 -15.66 2.15 1.79
CA GLN A 93 -14.42 2.32 2.55
C GLN A 93 -13.25 1.61 1.85
N PRO A 94 -12.03 2.17 1.90
CA PRO A 94 -10.82 1.53 1.36
C PRO A 94 -10.61 0.09 1.82
N ILE A 95 -10.13 -0.74 0.90
CA ILE A 95 -9.73 -2.12 1.16
C ILE A 95 -8.41 -2.45 0.46
N SER A 96 -7.53 -3.12 1.19
CA SER A 96 -6.35 -3.81 0.65
C SER A 96 -6.48 -5.30 0.87
N LYS A 97 -5.92 -6.08 -0.06
CA LYS A 97 -6.08 -7.52 -0.14
C LYS A 97 -4.71 -8.16 -0.30
N ILE A 98 -4.41 -9.12 0.55
CA ILE A 98 -3.14 -9.84 0.57
C ILE A 98 -3.44 -11.30 0.29
N PHE A 99 -2.86 -11.85 -0.77
CA PHE A 99 -3.02 -13.25 -1.15
C PHE A 99 -1.81 -14.04 -0.69
N VAL A 100 -1.93 -14.68 0.47
CA VAL A 100 -0.79 -15.24 1.21
C VAL A 100 -0.05 -16.32 0.42
N LYS A 101 -0.77 -17.19 -0.30
CA LYS A 101 -0.15 -18.25 -1.12
C LYS A 101 0.52 -17.71 -2.39
N ALA A 102 0.24 -16.47 -2.79
CA ALA A 102 0.83 -15.83 -3.98
C ALA A 102 2.14 -15.07 -3.69
N LEU A 103 2.57 -14.99 -2.43
CA LEU A 103 3.75 -14.20 -2.02
C LEU A 103 5.10 -14.82 -2.45
N ASP A 104 5.13 -16.06 -2.93
CA ASP A 104 6.33 -16.73 -3.48
C ASP A 104 7.61 -16.57 -2.62
N GLY A 105 7.47 -16.74 -1.31
CA GLY A 105 8.58 -16.63 -0.35
C GLY A 105 8.77 -15.25 0.29
N GLU A 106 8.03 -14.22 -0.17
CA GLU A 106 7.95 -12.94 0.53
C GLU A 106 7.23 -13.09 1.88
N ALA A 107 7.74 -12.43 2.90
CA ALA A 107 7.11 -12.43 4.21
C ALA A 107 5.77 -11.68 4.19
N VAL A 108 4.73 -12.26 4.81
CA VAL A 108 3.39 -11.63 4.92
C VAL A 108 3.45 -10.22 5.50
N SER A 109 4.38 -9.95 6.42
CA SER A 109 4.57 -8.61 7.00
C SER A 109 5.04 -7.57 5.99
N VAL A 110 5.83 -7.97 4.99
CA VAL A 110 6.29 -7.08 3.90
C VAL A 110 5.09 -6.70 3.03
N ALA A 111 4.39 -7.68 2.46
CA ALA A 111 3.17 -7.45 1.68
C ALA A 111 2.13 -6.64 2.46
N ALA A 112 1.92 -6.96 3.75
CA ALA A 112 0.94 -6.28 4.57
C ALA A 112 1.29 -4.82 4.89
N SER A 113 2.57 -4.52 5.13
CA SER A 113 3.01 -3.14 5.36
C SER A 113 3.00 -2.34 4.06
N HIS A 114 3.42 -2.94 2.93
CA HIS A 114 3.30 -2.34 1.60
C HIS A 114 1.86 -1.89 1.33
N GLU A 115 0.92 -2.83 1.39
CA GLU A 115 -0.50 -2.60 1.14
C GLU A 115 -1.12 -1.60 2.12
N LEU A 116 -0.71 -1.63 3.38
CA LEU A 116 -1.16 -0.68 4.39
C LEU A 116 -0.68 0.75 4.05
N PHE A 117 0.59 0.93 3.73
CA PHE A 117 1.18 2.24 3.49
C PHE A 117 0.57 2.91 2.26
N GLU A 118 0.42 2.17 1.17
CA GLU A 118 -0.17 2.67 -0.06
C GLU A 118 -1.66 2.94 0.07
N MET A 119 -2.42 2.06 0.72
CA MET A 119 -3.83 2.33 0.98
C MET A 119 -4.05 3.53 1.88
N VAL A 120 -3.19 3.75 2.88
CA VAL A 120 -3.37 4.90 3.78
C VAL A 120 -3.13 6.22 3.05
N LEU A 121 -2.15 6.26 2.16
CA LEU A 121 -1.75 7.51 1.52
C LEU A 121 -2.54 7.82 0.24
N ASP A 122 -2.85 6.80 -0.56
CA ASP A 122 -3.70 6.91 -1.75
C ASP A 122 -4.83 5.86 -1.70
N PRO A 123 -5.88 6.09 -0.90
CA PRO A 123 -6.90 5.08 -0.66
C PRO A 123 -7.67 4.66 -1.92
N MET A 124 -7.72 5.53 -2.94
CA MET A 124 -8.43 5.30 -4.19
C MET A 124 -7.48 4.99 -5.36
N ALA A 125 -6.17 4.81 -5.11
CA ALA A 125 -5.14 4.59 -6.12
C ALA A 125 -5.23 5.57 -7.31
N ASN A 126 -5.56 6.84 -7.02
CA ASN A 126 -5.89 7.85 -8.03
C ASN A 126 -4.97 9.08 -8.01
N LEU A 127 -4.03 9.15 -7.06
CA LEU A 127 -3.05 10.22 -6.97
C LEU A 127 -1.88 9.99 -7.92
N TRP A 128 -1.37 11.08 -8.48
CA TRP A 128 -0.21 11.11 -9.36
C TRP A 128 0.71 12.26 -8.94
N ALA A 129 2.03 12.02 -8.93
CA ALA A 129 3.05 13.05 -8.72
C ALA A 129 3.67 13.47 -10.05
N ASP A 130 3.70 14.76 -10.31
CA ASP A 130 4.33 15.32 -11.51
C ASP A 130 5.86 15.30 -11.37
N GLN A 131 6.55 14.50 -12.18
CA GLN A 131 8.00 14.62 -12.33
C GLN A 131 8.35 15.82 -13.23
N ASN A 132 7.58 16.01 -14.30
CA ASN A 132 7.69 17.12 -15.23
C ASN A 132 6.38 17.26 -16.03
N ARG A 133 6.32 18.22 -16.96
CA ARG A 133 5.15 18.49 -17.82
C ARG A 133 4.61 17.28 -18.59
N HIS A 134 5.42 16.25 -18.80
CA HIS A 134 5.10 15.11 -19.64
C HIS A 134 5.04 13.79 -18.86
N THR A 135 5.50 13.75 -17.62
CA THR A 135 5.66 12.50 -16.88
C THR A 135 5.13 12.64 -15.48
N GLN A 136 4.19 11.76 -15.14
CA GLN A 136 3.65 11.63 -13.79
C GLN A 136 3.91 10.21 -13.28
N TYR A 137 4.12 10.04 -11.98
CA TYR A 137 4.29 8.75 -11.31
C TYR A 137 3.08 8.48 -10.46
N ALA A 138 2.66 7.22 -10.41
CA ALA A 138 1.69 6.78 -9.45
C ALA A 138 2.20 7.07 -8.03
N TYR A 139 1.32 7.48 -7.13
CA TYR A 139 1.67 7.82 -5.74
C TYR A 139 1.79 6.56 -4.85
N GLU A 140 2.48 5.54 -5.37
CA GLU A 140 2.71 4.25 -4.73
C GLU A 140 4.04 4.33 -3.98
N VAL A 141 3.97 4.36 -2.64
CA VAL A 141 5.12 4.72 -1.82
C VAL A 141 6.07 3.57 -1.56
N CYS A 142 5.69 2.33 -1.88
CA CYS A 142 6.54 1.16 -1.65
C CYS A 142 7.16 0.66 -2.96
N ASP A 143 6.43 0.79 -4.07
CA ASP A 143 6.81 0.40 -5.44
C ASP A 143 8.29 0.64 -5.83
N ALA A 144 8.81 1.87 -5.68
CA ALA A 144 10.17 2.22 -6.12
C ALA A 144 11.29 1.48 -5.34
N VAL A 145 10.95 0.92 -4.19
CA VAL A 145 11.83 0.19 -3.26
C VAL A 145 11.21 -1.14 -2.85
N GLU A 146 10.36 -1.73 -3.70
CA GLU A 146 9.43 -2.82 -3.34
C GLU A 146 10.11 -4.02 -2.68
N GLU A 147 11.28 -4.44 -3.18
CA GLU A 147 12.02 -5.59 -2.63
C GLU A 147 12.98 -5.21 -1.48
N ASP A 148 13.05 -3.94 -1.10
CA ASP A 148 13.84 -3.50 0.04
C ASP A 148 13.02 -3.60 1.33
N THR A 149 13.59 -4.22 2.37
CA THR A 149 12.91 -4.38 3.66
C THR A 149 13.74 -3.84 4.83
N PHE A 150 13.07 -3.51 5.93
CA PHE A 150 13.69 -3.18 7.22
C PHE A 150 13.00 -3.90 8.37
N ASP A 151 13.73 -4.19 9.45
CA ASP A 151 13.21 -4.97 10.57
C ASP A 151 12.42 -4.15 11.60
N VAL A 152 11.28 -4.68 12.03
CA VAL A 152 10.53 -4.24 13.21
C VAL A 152 10.20 -5.46 14.07
N ASP A 153 10.85 -5.57 15.23
CA ASP A 153 10.69 -6.70 16.16
C ASP A 153 10.92 -8.08 15.53
N GLY A 154 11.92 -8.19 14.64
CA GLY A 154 12.26 -9.44 13.96
C GLY A 154 11.30 -9.81 12.81
N LEU A 155 10.37 -8.93 12.45
CA LEU A 155 9.56 -9.06 11.25
C LEU A 155 10.04 -8.05 10.21
N PRO A 156 10.36 -8.48 8.97
CA PRO A 156 10.69 -7.56 7.90
C PRO A 156 9.43 -6.78 7.46
N MET A 157 9.59 -5.49 7.27
CA MET A 157 8.56 -4.55 6.81
C MET A 157 9.01 -3.93 5.49
N SER A 158 8.05 -3.60 4.61
CA SER A 158 8.30 -2.90 3.36
C SER A 158 9.04 -1.59 3.62
N ASN A 159 10.11 -1.33 2.87
CA ASN A 159 10.63 0.02 2.74
C ASN A 159 9.58 0.92 2.07
N PHE A 160 9.74 2.23 2.22
CA PHE A 160 8.85 3.21 1.61
C PHE A 160 9.61 4.50 1.31
N VAL A 161 9.17 5.21 0.27
CA VAL A 161 9.73 6.51 -0.11
C VAL A 161 9.21 7.64 0.79
N TYR A 162 10.01 8.69 0.93
CA TYR A 162 9.66 9.91 1.63
C TYR A 162 9.05 10.93 0.65
N PRO A 163 8.38 12.01 1.14
CA PRO A 163 7.87 13.08 0.28
C PRO A 163 8.91 13.62 -0.72
N SER A 164 10.16 13.72 -0.28
CA SER A 164 11.32 14.13 -1.08
C SER A 164 11.53 13.31 -2.35
N TRP A 165 11.04 12.07 -2.42
CA TRP A 165 11.12 11.26 -3.64
C TRP A 165 10.18 11.78 -4.74
N PHE A 166 9.04 12.36 -4.37
CA PHE A 166 8.05 12.93 -5.28
C PHE A 166 8.29 14.41 -5.61
N GLU A 167 9.38 14.99 -5.12
CA GLU A 167 9.71 16.40 -5.28
C GLU A 167 10.64 16.59 -6.50
N PRO A 168 10.17 17.19 -7.62
CA PRO A 168 10.90 17.22 -8.89
C PRO A 168 11.98 18.32 -8.94
N PHE A 169 12.76 18.47 -7.88
CA PHE A 169 13.82 19.47 -7.80
C PHE A 169 15.06 18.92 -7.10
N ARG A 170 16.15 19.70 -7.13
CA ARG A 170 17.40 19.31 -6.48
C ARG A 170 17.31 19.50 -4.97
N HIS A 171 17.54 18.42 -4.24
CA HIS A 171 17.61 18.46 -2.78
C HIS A 171 19.03 18.72 -2.26
N PRO A 172 19.17 19.22 -1.02
CA PRO A 172 20.44 19.29 -0.33
C PRO A 172 21.14 17.93 -0.22
N ARG A 173 22.48 17.94 -0.08
CA ARG A 173 23.25 16.72 0.18
C ARG A 173 22.80 16.09 1.50
N GLY A 174 22.60 14.77 1.49
CA GLY A 174 22.19 14.02 2.69
C GLY A 174 20.68 13.91 2.88
N THR A 175 19.86 14.45 1.98
CA THR A 175 18.42 14.17 1.96
C THR A 175 18.17 12.68 1.74
N LYS A 176 17.32 12.08 2.58
CA LYS A 176 16.81 10.72 2.38
C LYS A 176 15.61 10.77 1.44
N PHE A 177 15.55 9.83 0.51
CA PHE A 177 14.43 9.66 -0.42
C PHE A 177 13.56 8.45 -0.07
N ASP A 178 14.06 7.57 0.79
CA ASP A 178 13.37 6.39 1.30
C ASP A 178 13.78 6.12 2.75
N HIS A 179 13.02 5.25 3.42
CA HIS A 179 13.22 4.98 4.83
C HIS A 179 14.59 4.32 5.13
N LYS A 180 15.09 3.44 4.26
CA LYS A 180 16.43 2.85 4.40
C LYS A 180 17.55 3.78 3.94
N GLY A 181 17.25 4.74 3.08
CA GLY A 181 18.24 5.61 2.46
C GLY A 181 19.00 4.92 1.32
N THR A 182 18.37 3.98 0.62
CA THR A 182 18.93 3.31 -0.56
C THR A 182 18.89 4.21 -1.80
N LEU A 183 17.93 5.13 -1.88
CA LEU A 183 17.76 6.03 -3.02
C LEU A 183 18.51 7.35 -2.83
N THR A 184 19.08 7.87 -3.92
CA THR A 184 19.88 9.10 -3.93
C THR A 184 19.28 10.25 -4.74
N ALA A 185 18.11 10.06 -5.35
CA ALA A 185 17.44 11.07 -6.17
C ALA A 185 15.91 10.90 -6.20
N PRO A 186 15.14 11.98 -6.44
CA PRO A 186 13.71 11.90 -6.72
C PRO A 186 13.40 11.02 -7.93
N PHE A 187 12.25 10.35 -7.92
CA PHE A 187 11.75 9.52 -9.02
C PHE A 187 12.71 8.41 -9.50
N SER A 188 13.68 8.03 -8.66
CA SER A 188 14.60 6.90 -8.88
C SER A 188 14.01 5.60 -8.30
N MET A 189 14.60 4.44 -8.58
CA MET A 189 14.18 3.16 -8.00
C MET A 189 15.39 2.26 -7.78
N THR A 190 15.29 1.30 -6.87
CA THR A 190 16.31 0.24 -6.72
C THR A 190 16.13 -0.83 -7.79
N GLU A 191 17.09 -1.77 -7.91
CA GLU A 191 17.00 -2.87 -8.87
C GLU A 191 15.77 -3.77 -8.66
N GLY A 192 15.30 -3.88 -7.42
CA GLY A 192 14.09 -4.60 -7.04
C GLY A 192 12.81 -3.78 -7.13
N GLY A 193 12.89 -2.47 -7.38
CA GLY A 193 11.72 -1.61 -7.51
C GLY A 193 11.03 -1.72 -8.86
N TYR A 194 9.76 -1.31 -8.89
CA TYR A 194 9.05 -0.98 -10.12
C TYR A 194 8.24 0.29 -9.91
N VAL A 195 7.85 0.97 -10.97
CA VAL A 195 6.99 2.15 -10.87
C VAL A 195 6.01 2.21 -12.04
N ILE A 196 4.84 2.77 -11.77
CA ILE A 196 3.85 3.09 -12.80
C ILE A 196 3.99 4.56 -13.20
N LYS A 197 4.20 4.83 -14.49
CA LYS A 197 4.31 6.18 -15.03
C LYS A 197 3.19 6.45 -16.02
N LYS A 198 2.65 7.68 -16.00
CA LYS A 198 1.82 8.22 -17.07
C LYS A 198 2.65 9.19 -17.88
N VAL A 199 2.82 8.90 -19.17
CA VAL A 199 3.61 9.69 -20.13
C VAL A 199 2.68 10.39 -21.11
N ASN A 200 2.92 11.69 -21.33
CA ASN A 200 2.13 12.60 -22.18
C ASN A 200 0.62 12.54 -21.88
N GLY A 201 0.26 12.38 -20.59
CA GLY A 201 -1.12 12.33 -20.10
C GLY A 201 -1.95 11.12 -20.56
N ARG A 202 -1.41 10.24 -21.41
CA ARG A 202 -2.19 9.21 -22.11
C ARG A 202 -1.64 7.80 -21.95
N LYS A 203 -0.32 7.64 -21.89
CA LYS A 203 0.32 6.32 -21.90
C LYS A 203 0.72 5.91 -20.49
N VAL A 204 0.02 4.93 -19.92
CA VAL A 204 0.45 4.27 -18.67
C VAL A 204 1.47 3.19 -19.00
N ILE A 205 2.64 3.24 -18.36
CA ILE A 205 3.72 2.26 -18.51
C ILE A 205 4.20 1.77 -17.15
N ARG A 206 4.67 0.53 -17.10
CA ARG A 206 5.42 -0.03 -15.97
C ARG A 206 6.91 0.03 -16.28
N ALA A 207 7.70 0.63 -15.42
CA ALA A 207 9.15 0.61 -15.47
C ALA A 207 9.68 -0.25 -14.31
N PHE A 208 10.79 -0.95 -14.54
CA PHE A 208 11.36 -1.90 -13.59
C PHE A 208 12.83 -1.55 -13.37
N GLY A 209 13.31 -1.73 -12.14
CA GLY A 209 14.70 -1.49 -11.76
C GLY A 209 15.68 -2.47 -12.41
N SER A 210 15.23 -3.68 -12.73
CA SER A 210 16.03 -4.72 -13.37
C SER A 210 15.22 -5.63 -14.32
N PRO A 211 15.89 -6.29 -15.29
CA PRO A 211 15.28 -7.38 -16.06
C PRO A 211 14.75 -8.52 -15.18
N GLU A 212 15.45 -8.84 -14.09
CA GLU A 212 15.11 -9.88 -13.12
C GLU A 212 13.79 -9.55 -12.43
N LYS A 213 13.64 -8.31 -11.93
CA LYS A 213 12.39 -7.83 -11.34
C LYS A 213 11.24 -7.91 -12.33
N ARG A 214 11.44 -7.47 -13.57
CA ARG A 214 10.42 -7.59 -14.62
C ARG A 214 9.96 -9.04 -14.81
N ARG A 215 10.88 -10.00 -14.81
CA ARG A 215 10.56 -11.43 -14.97
C ARG A 215 9.78 -11.98 -13.77
N ARG A 216 10.10 -11.58 -12.54
CA ARG A 216 9.33 -11.95 -11.34
C ARG A 216 7.94 -11.33 -11.37
N PHE A 217 7.86 -10.02 -11.61
CA PHE A 217 6.59 -9.29 -11.69
C PHE A 217 5.62 -9.88 -12.72
N ALA A 218 6.13 -10.35 -13.86
CA ALA A 218 5.29 -10.98 -14.89
C ALA A 218 4.66 -12.32 -14.46
N LYS A 219 5.15 -12.95 -13.39
CA LYS A 219 4.64 -14.21 -12.84
C LYS A 219 3.69 -14.02 -11.66
N GLU A 220 3.65 -12.82 -11.07
CA GLU A 220 2.82 -12.51 -9.91
C GLU A 220 1.33 -12.59 -10.26
N ASP A 221 0.54 -13.23 -9.38
CA ASP A 221 -0.92 -13.15 -9.44
C ASP A 221 -1.39 -11.83 -8.81
N ARG A 222 -1.59 -10.82 -9.65
CA ARG A 222 -1.97 -9.47 -9.21
C ARG A 222 -3.48 -9.24 -9.19
N ARG A 223 -4.31 -10.27 -9.38
CA ARG A 223 -5.77 -10.12 -9.45
C ARG A 223 -6.35 -9.48 -8.19
N GLY A 224 -6.95 -8.31 -8.35
CA GLY A 224 -7.53 -7.53 -7.26
C GLY A 224 -6.53 -6.69 -6.46
N HIS A 225 -5.26 -6.64 -6.89
CA HIS A 225 -4.20 -5.77 -6.35
C HIS A 225 -4.48 -4.30 -6.69
N ARG A 226 -4.09 -3.39 -5.80
CA ARG A 226 -4.42 -1.95 -5.92
C ARG A 226 -3.83 -1.29 -7.18
N SER A 227 -2.64 -1.73 -7.60
CA SER A 227 -2.01 -1.25 -8.83
C SER A 227 -2.80 -1.57 -10.12
N GLU A 228 -3.64 -2.61 -10.15
CA GLU A 228 -4.43 -2.97 -11.33
C GLU A 228 -5.44 -1.88 -11.71
N PHE A 229 -5.90 -1.11 -10.73
CA PHE A 229 -6.82 0.01 -10.91
C PHE A 229 -6.17 1.24 -11.55
N ARG A 230 -4.86 1.21 -11.81
CA ARG A 230 -4.18 2.22 -12.62
C ARG A 230 -3.99 1.80 -14.07
N ASP A 231 -4.14 0.52 -14.38
CA ASP A 231 -4.02 0.00 -15.73
C ASP A 231 -5.29 0.36 -16.52
N PRO A 232 -5.24 1.17 -17.59
CA PRO A 232 -6.43 1.50 -18.38
C PRO A 232 -7.12 0.26 -18.98
N LYS A 233 -6.40 -0.86 -19.11
CA LYS A 233 -6.90 -2.15 -19.59
C LYS A 233 -7.22 -3.13 -18.45
N GLY A 234 -7.00 -2.73 -17.20
CA GLY A 234 -7.34 -3.51 -16.02
C GLY A 234 -8.84 -3.75 -15.91
N VAL A 235 -9.23 -4.71 -15.06
CA VAL A 235 -10.64 -4.99 -14.78
C VAL A 235 -11.19 -3.88 -13.90
N HIS A 236 -11.73 -2.83 -14.53
CA HIS A 236 -12.50 -1.79 -13.86
C HIS A 236 -13.96 -2.23 -13.82
N HIS A 237 -14.52 -2.49 -12.65
CA HIS A 237 -15.96 -2.77 -12.58
C HIS A 237 -16.73 -1.49 -12.96
N PRO A 238 -17.78 -1.57 -13.81
CA PRO A 238 -18.61 -0.42 -14.10
C PRO A 238 -19.11 0.15 -12.78
N GLY A 239 -18.72 1.38 -12.46
CA GLY A 239 -19.09 2.04 -11.21
C GLY A 239 -20.58 1.89 -10.96
N ARG A 240 -20.98 1.70 -9.69
CA ARG A 240 -22.37 1.50 -9.25
C ARG A 240 -23.34 2.18 -10.22
N ARG A 241 -24.05 1.38 -11.04
CA ARG A 241 -25.17 1.89 -11.83
C ARG A 241 -26.02 2.71 -10.87
N LYS A 242 -26.20 4.02 -11.15
CA LYS A 242 -27.19 4.83 -10.45
C LYS A 242 -28.45 3.99 -10.41
N SER A 243 -28.93 3.67 -9.20
CA SER A 243 -30.23 3.01 -9.05
C SER A 243 -31.20 3.81 -9.91
N LYS A 244 -31.81 3.18 -10.93
CA LYS A 244 -32.92 3.80 -11.64
C LYS A 244 -33.89 4.25 -10.56
N ARG A 245 -34.10 5.56 -10.44
CA ARG A 245 -35.24 6.07 -9.67
C ARG A 245 -36.46 5.45 -10.34
N SER A 246 -37.07 4.46 -9.70
CA SER A 246 -38.42 4.04 -10.02
C SER A 246 -39.30 5.24 -9.68
N GLY A 247 -39.75 5.94 -10.72
CA GLY A 247 -40.94 6.77 -10.65
C GLY A 247 -42.18 5.91 -10.55
#